data_AF-A0A8S0GVG6-F1
#
_entry.id   AF-A0A8S0GVG6-F1
#
_cell.length_a   1.000
_cell.length_b   1.000
_cell.length_c   1.000
_cell.angle_alpha   90.00
_cell.angle_beta   90.00
_cell.angle_gamma   90.00
#
_symmetry.space_group_name_H-M   'P 1'
#
loop_
_entity.id
_entity.type
_entity.pdbx_description
1 polymer ?
#
loop_
_entity_poly.entity_id
_entity_poly.type
_entity_poly.pdbx_seq_one_letter_code
_entity_poly.pdbx_strand_id
1 'polypeptide(L)'
;MSVDPQKFLRELFATAIDAAHPQQVLQAHLPSDRSGRVIVIGAGKAAAAMAQVVERSWQGEVSGLVVTRYGHGAPCTKIEVVEAAHPVPDAAGLAVAKRVLELVSNLSEQDRVIFLLSGGGSALLALPAAGITLADKQAINKALLKSGATIGEMNCVRKHLSAIKGGRLAKACWPPRSTPMRFPMYPATWPRSSPPAPPWPTPAPRPRPWRFSSAMASTYRPRSAAGCRAQSRKPSSPVTRAWRAATSN
;
A
#
# COMPACT_ATOMS: atom_id res chain seq x y z
N MET A 1 9.93 -23.63 -41.79
CA MET A 1 8.63 -23.83 -41.11
C MET A 1 7.85 -22.52 -41.26
N SER A 2 6.59 -22.56 -41.69
CA SER A 2 5.74 -21.36 -41.65
C SER A 2 5.23 -21.18 -40.22
N VAL A 3 5.50 -20.03 -39.61
CA VAL A 3 5.00 -19.69 -38.28
C VAL A 3 3.70 -18.92 -38.47
N ASP A 4 2.60 -19.41 -37.88
CA ASP A 4 1.36 -18.64 -37.77
C ASP A 4 1.62 -17.40 -36.87
N PRO A 5 1.59 -16.17 -37.43
CA PRO A 5 1.93 -14.98 -36.66
C PRO A 5 0.90 -14.69 -35.55
N GLN A 6 -0.38 -15.03 -35.75
CA GLN A 6 -1.41 -14.76 -34.76
C GLN A 6 -1.29 -15.71 -33.57
N LYS A 7 -1.02 -17.00 -33.82
CA LYS A 7 -0.72 -17.97 -32.76
C LYS A 7 0.55 -17.57 -32.00
N PHE A 8 1.63 -17.27 -32.69
CA PHE A 8 2.90 -16.87 -32.07
C PHE A 8 2.78 -15.62 -31.19
N LEU A 9 2.07 -14.58 -31.65
CA LEU A 9 1.83 -13.38 -30.84
C LEU A 9 0.95 -13.65 -29.60
N ARG A 10 -0.02 -14.56 -29.69
CA ARG A 10 -0.83 -14.98 -28.53
C ARG A 10 0.00 -15.77 -27.52
N GLU A 11 0.88 -16.66 -27.98
CA GLU A 11 1.80 -17.44 -27.14
C GLU A 11 2.80 -16.53 -26.42
N LEU A 12 3.38 -15.55 -27.11
CA LEU A 12 4.23 -14.53 -26.49
C LEU A 12 3.47 -13.70 -25.44
N PHE A 13 2.23 -13.29 -25.73
CA PHE A 13 1.40 -12.53 -24.79
C PHE A 13 1.01 -13.33 -23.55
N ALA A 14 0.62 -14.60 -23.73
CA ALA A 14 0.35 -15.52 -22.62
C ALA A 14 1.59 -15.72 -21.74
N THR A 15 2.74 -16.00 -22.37
CA THR A 15 4.04 -16.13 -21.67
C THR A 15 4.39 -14.88 -20.85
N ALA A 16 4.12 -13.69 -21.39
CA ALA A 16 4.36 -12.42 -20.69
C ALA A 16 3.40 -12.16 -19.51
N ILE A 17 2.14 -12.61 -19.60
CA ILE A 17 1.19 -12.58 -18.48
C ILE A 17 1.64 -13.55 -17.39
N ASP A 18 1.96 -14.79 -17.78
CA ASP A 18 2.36 -15.88 -16.89
C ASP A 18 3.61 -15.51 -16.09
N ALA A 19 4.63 -14.97 -16.75
CA ALA A 19 5.86 -14.48 -16.11
C ALA A 19 5.65 -13.33 -15.10
N ALA A 20 4.50 -12.66 -15.14
CA ALA A 20 4.10 -11.63 -14.17
C ALA A 20 2.99 -12.12 -13.19
N HIS A 21 2.51 -13.36 -13.34
CA HIS A 21 1.39 -13.87 -12.57
C HIS A 21 1.81 -14.18 -11.11
N PRO A 22 1.02 -13.78 -10.09
CA PRO A 22 1.39 -13.99 -8.68
C PRO A 22 1.75 -15.43 -8.32
N GLN A 23 1.13 -16.43 -8.96
CA GLN A 23 1.42 -17.84 -8.72
C GLN A 23 2.84 -18.26 -9.16
N GLN A 24 3.42 -17.60 -10.16
CA GLN A 24 4.78 -17.89 -10.62
C GLN A 24 5.84 -17.11 -9.84
N VAL A 25 5.57 -15.83 -9.53
CA VAL A 25 6.59 -14.93 -8.95
C VAL A 25 6.59 -14.86 -7.42
N LEU A 26 5.43 -14.92 -6.75
CA LEU A 26 5.36 -14.56 -5.33
C LEU A 26 6.06 -15.60 -4.44
N GLN A 27 5.95 -16.88 -4.76
CA GLN A 27 6.54 -17.97 -3.96
C GLN A 27 8.07 -17.85 -3.82
N ALA A 28 8.77 -17.32 -4.83
CA ALA A 28 10.21 -17.09 -4.79
C ALA A 28 10.63 -15.90 -3.91
N HIS A 29 9.70 -14.99 -3.61
CA HIS A 29 9.95 -13.81 -2.78
C HIS A 29 9.56 -14.00 -1.31
N LEU A 30 8.61 -14.90 -1.00
CA LEU A 30 8.25 -15.28 0.37
C LEU A 30 9.48 -15.74 1.17
N PRO A 31 9.54 -15.48 2.50
CA PRO A 31 10.69 -15.86 3.32
C PRO A 31 10.99 -17.37 3.22
N SER A 32 12.24 -17.75 3.46
CA SER A 32 12.66 -19.16 3.50
C SER A 32 12.01 -19.90 4.66
N ASP A 33 12.03 -19.30 5.86
CA ASP A 33 11.24 -19.76 7.00
C ASP A 33 9.77 -19.35 6.84
N ARG A 34 8.91 -20.37 6.74
CA ARG A 34 7.44 -20.27 6.59
C ARG A 34 6.71 -21.01 7.71
N SER A 35 7.41 -21.24 8.82
CA SER A 35 6.87 -21.77 10.06
C SER A 35 6.23 -20.64 10.89
N GLY A 36 5.53 -21.03 11.95
CA GLY A 36 4.88 -20.10 12.88
C GLY A 36 3.68 -19.36 12.28
N ARG A 37 3.12 -18.46 13.08
CA ARG A 37 1.90 -17.71 12.77
C ARG A 37 2.17 -16.55 11.82
N VAL A 38 1.33 -16.43 10.78
CA VAL A 38 1.34 -15.29 9.86
C VAL A 38 -0.05 -14.66 9.74
N ILE A 39 -0.06 -13.33 9.75
CA ILE A 39 -1.21 -12.48 9.50
C ILE A 39 -1.01 -11.83 8.12
N VAL A 40 -1.86 -12.20 7.17
CA VAL A 40 -1.82 -11.70 5.80
C VAL A 40 -2.82 -10.57 5.64
N ILE A 41 -2.34 -9.37 5.36
CA ILE A 41 -3.19 -8.23 4.98
C ILE A 41 -2.90 -7.86 3.53
N GLY A 42 -3.88 -7.30 2.81
CA GLY A 42 -3.66 -7.03 1.39
C GLY A 42 -4.70 -6.14 0.73
N ALA A 43 -4.28 -5.46 -0.34
CA ALA A 43 -5.15 -4.58 -1.11
C ALA A 43 -4.69 -4.45 -2.57
N GLY A 44 -5.62 -4.60 -3.51
CA GLY A 44 -5.36 -4.42 -4.93
C GLY A 44 -6.00 -5.49 -5.81
N LYS A 45 -6.00 -5.26 -7.13
CA LYS A 45 -6.63 -6.15 -8.13
C LYS A 45 -6.13 -7.60 -8.12
N ALA A 46 -4.90 -7.83 -7.67
CA ALA A 46 -4.29 -9.15 -7.56
C ALA A 46 -4.20 -9.67 -6.12
N ALA A 47 -4.72 -8.94 -5.12
CA ALA A 47 -4.52 -9.26 -3.71
C ALA A 47 -5.10 -10.64 -3.32
N ALA A 48 -6.25 -11.03 -3.88
CA ALA A 48 -6.84 -12.35 -3.65
C ALA A 48 -5.99 -13.48 -4.25
N ALA A 49 -5.51 -13.33 -5.49
CA ALA A 49 -4.60 -14.31 -6.11
C ALA A 49 -3.26 -14.42 -5.36
N MET A 50 -2.71 -13.29 -4.87
CA MET A 50 -1.52 -13.27 -4.02
C MET A 50 -1.77 -13.98 -2.68
N ALA A 51 -2.93 -13.75 -2.04
CA ALA A 51 -3.30 -14.36 -0.76
C ALA A 51 -3.37 -15.89 -0.87
N GLN A 52 -4.01 -16.40 -1.92
CA GLN A 52 -4.08 -17.83 -2.19
C GLN A 52 -2.68 -18.48 -2.31
N VAL A 53 -1.71 -17.78 -2.92
CA VAL A 53 -0.32 -18.27 -3.01
C VAL A 53 0.34 -18.32 -1.64
N VAL A 54 0.13 -17.31 -0.78
CA VAL A 54 0.64 -17.33 0.61
C VAL A 54 0.01 -18.47 1.40
N GLU A 55 -1.32 -18.63 1.35
CA GLU A 55 -2.04 -19.66 2.09
C GLU A 55 -1.58 -21.09 1.73
N ARG A 56 -1.32 -21.34 0.44
CA ARG A 56 -0.78 -22.63 -0.05
C ARG A 56 0.71 -22.83 0.25
N SER A 57 1.49 -21.75 0.35
CA SER A 57 2.95 -21.79 0.51
C SER A 57 3.41 -21.80 1.96
N TRP A 58 2.54 -21.45 2.91
CA TRP A 58 2.87 -21.31 4.32
C TRP A 58 2.64 -22.62 5.08
N GLN A 59 3.56 -22.97 5.97
CA GLN A 59 3.56 -24.27 6.67
C GLN A 59 2.95 -24.16 8.07
N GLY A 60 2.99 -22.98 8.68
CA GLY A 60 2.37 -22.71 9.99
C GLY A 60 0.92 -22.22 9.93
N GLU A 61 0.47 -21.59 11.02
CA GLU A 61 -0.83 -20.93 11.10
C GLU A 61 -0.88 -19.74 10.14
N VAL A 62 -1.95 -19.65 9.35
CA VAL A 62 -2.25 -18.52 8.48
C VAL A 62 -3.60 -17.96 8.90
N SER A 63 -3.68 -16.65 9.05
CA SER A 63 -4.93 -15.89 9.14
C SER A 63 -4.78 -14.61 8.33
N GLY A 64 -5.87 -13.92 8.01
CA GLY A 64 -5.75 -12.66 7.28
C GLY A 64 -7.03 -12.09 6.72
N LEU A 65 -6.89 -10.90 6.13
CA LEU A 65 -7.96 -10.16 5.46
C LEU A 65 -7.38 -9.37 4.27
N VAL A 66 -7.83 -9.69 3.07
CA VAL A 66 -7.43 -9.00 1.83
C VAL A 66 -8.63 -8.42 1.09
N VAL A 67 -8.42 -7.27 0.43
CA VAL A 67 -9.44 -6.62 -0.41
C VAL A 67 -9.05 -6.56 -1.89
N THR A 68 -9.94 -7.06 -2.73
CA THR A 68 -9.85 -7.07 -4.20
C THR A 68 -11.05 -6.33 -4.82
N ARG A 69 -11.09 -6.20 -6.15
CA ARG A 69 -12.23 -5.60 -6.85
C ARG A 69 -13.39 -6.60 -6.98
N TYR A 70 -14.62 -6.12 -7.19
CA TYR A 70 -15.76 -6.98 -7.49
C TYR A 70 -15.53 -7.93 -8.68
N GLY A 71 -15.93 -9.18 -8.50
CA GLY A 71 -15.75 -10.30 -9.44
C GLY A 71 -14.31 -10.81 -9.58
N HIS A 72 -13.42 -10.49 -8.63
CA HIS A 72 -11.99 -10.83 -8.64
C HIS A 72 -11.50 -11.45 -7.32
N GLY A 73 -12.42 -12.00 -6.54
CA GLY A 73 -12.13 -12.93 -5.45
C GLY A 73 -11.37 -14.17 -5.92
N ALA A 74 -10.74 -14.85 -4.98
CA ALA A 74 -10.07 -16.12 -5.20
C ALA A 74 -10.38 -17.02 -3.99
N PRO A 75 -10.58 -18.34 -4.18
CA PRO A 75 -10.87 -19.24 -3.07
C PRO A 75 -9.65 -19.31 -2.14
N CYS A 76 -9.83 -18.79 -0.93
CA CYS A 76 -8.94 -18.87 0.21
C CYS A 76 -9.75 -19.43 1.38
N THR A 77 -9.13 -20.25 2.20
CA THR A 77 -9.76 -21.07 3.26
C THR A 77 -9.49 -20.50 4.65
N LYS A 78 -8.34 -19.82 4.81
CA LYS A 78 -7.83 -19.26 6.07
C LYS A 78 -7.74 -17.74 6.03
N ILE A 79 -7.54 -17.16 4.84
CA ILE A 79 -7.51 -15.71 4.61
C ILE A 79 -8.88 -15.26 4.10
N GLU A 80 -9.49 -14.30 4.77
CA GLU A 80 -10.75 -13.70 4.30
C GLU A 80 -10.49 -12.82 3.07
N VAL A 81 -11.28 -13.03 2.01
CA VAL A 81 -11.23 -12.23 0.77
C VAL A 81 -12.51 -11.43 0.66
N VAL A 82 -12.40 -10.11 0.71
CA VAL A 82 -13.52 -9.18 0.54
C VAL A 82 -13.40 -8.45 -0.79
N GLU A 83 -14.53 -8.22 -1.45
CA GLU A 83 -14.61 -7.44 -2.67
C GLU A 83 -15.12 -6.01 -2.39
N ALA A 84 -14.52 -5.02 -3.05
CA ALA A 84 -14.87 -3.61 -2.91
C ALA A 84 -14.74 -2.84 -4.23
N ALA A 85 -15.30 -1.63 -4.28
CA ALA A 85 -15.30 -0.79 -5.46
C ALA A 85 -13.92 -0.20 -5.79
N HIS A 86 -13.65 -0.14 -7.10
CA HIS A 86 -12.51 0.52 -7.70
C HIS A 86 -12.96 1.06 -9.07
N PRO A 87 -12.65 2.32 -9.46
CA PRO A 87 -11.62 3.21 -8.90
C PRO A 87 -12.08 4.13 -7.77
N VAL A 88 -13.38 4.22 -7.49
CA VAL A 88 -13.93 5.03 -6.39
C VAL A 88 -14.13 4.12 -5.16
N PRO A 89 -13.64 4.49 -3.96
CA PRO A 89 -13.86 3.71 -2.73
C PRO A 89 -15.34 3.63 -2.34
N ASP A 90 -15.72 2.58 -1.63
CA ASP A 90 -17.07 2.35 -1.08
C ASP A 90 -17.05 1.95 0.41
N ALA A 91 -18.23 1.58 0.93
CA ALA A 91 -18.40 1.13 2.32
C ALA A 91 -17.68 -0.20 2.61
N ALA A 92 -17.58 -1.12 1.64
CA ALA A 92 -16.89 -2.40 1.81
C ALA A 92 -15.38 -2.18 2.01
N GLY A 93 -14.74 -1.39 1.14
CA GLY A 93 -13.32 -1.03 1.26
C GLY A 93 -13.02 -0.19 2.50
N LEU A 94 -13.99 0.60 3.00
CA LEU A 94 -13.90 1.28 4.28
C LEU A 94 -13.94 0.30 5.47
N ALA A 95 -14.88 -0.65 5.46
CA ALA A 95 -15.05 -1.64 6.53
C ALA A 95 -13.81 -2.55 6.65
N VAL A 96 -13.30 -3.04 5.52
CA VAL A 96 -12.03 -3.79 5.50
C VAL A 96 -10.88 -2.95 6.02
N ALA A 97 -10.78 -1.67 5.64
CA ALA A 97 -9.71 -0.80 6.09
C ALA A 97 -9.73 -0.50 7.61
N LYS A 98 -10.90 -0.57 8.26
CA LYS A 98 -11.02 -0.56 9.74
C LYS A 98 -10.52 -1.86 10.34
N ARG A 99 -11.07 -3.00 9.89
CA ARG A 99 -10.71 -4.35 10.37
C ARG A 99 -9.24 -4.69 10.20
N VAL A 100 -8.62 -4.27 9.08
CA VAL A 100 -7.17 -4.39 8.85
C VAL A 100 -6.37 -3.57 9.86
N LEU A 101 -6.81 -2.36 10.21
CA LEU A 101 -6.12 -1.54 11.22
C LEU A 101 -6.27 -2.15 12.62
N GLU A 102 -7.45 -2.64 12.99
CA GLU A 102 -7.71 -3.34 14.25
C GLU A 102 -6.84 -4.60 14.37
N LEU A 103 -6.82 -5.43 13.32
CA LEU A 103 -6.04 -6.67 13.24
C LEU A 103 -4.53 -6.44 13.45
N VAL A 104 -3.95 -5.38 12.86
CA VAL A 104 -2.52 -5.07 13.04
C VAL A 104 -2.21 -4.21 14.27
N SER A 105 -3.22 -3.74 15.01
CA SER A 105 -2.99 -2.98 16.26
C SER A 105 -2.78 -3.89 17.48
N ASN A 106 -3.16 -5.17 17.38
CA ASN A 106 -3.10 -6.16 18.47
C ASN A 106 -2.06 -7.27 18.19
N LEU A 107 -0.91 -6.91 17.62
CA LEU A 107 0.16 -7.85 17.29
C LEU A 107 1.08 -8.12 18.50
N SER A 108 1.51 -9.37 18.63
CA SER A 108 2.62 -9.77 19.51
C SER A 108 3.97 -9.70 18.76
N GLU A 109 5.08 -9.80 19.50
CA GLU A 109 6.43 -9.86 18.90
C GLU A 109 6.68 -11.16 18.10
N GLN A 110 5.87 -12.20 18.30
CA GLN A 110 5.97 -13.47 17.58
C GLN A 110 5.20 -13.46 16.24
N ASP A 111 4.30 -12.50 16.06
CA ASP A 111 3.44 -12.43 14.88
C ASP A 111 4.19 -11.92 13.65
N ARG A 112 4.05 -12.63 12.53
CA ARG A 112 4.58 -12.20 11.23
C ARG A 112 3.47 -11.53 10.45
N VAL A 113 3.69 -10.33 9.92
CA VAL A 113 2.73 -9.67 9.03
C VAL A 113 3.28 -9.61 7.61
N ILE A 114 2.49 -10.11 6.65
CA ILE A 114 2.76 -9.97 5.21
C ILE A 114 1.73 -9.00 4.63
N PHE A 115 2.21 -7.94 3.96
CA PHE A 115 1.34 -7.01 3.23
C PHE A 115 1.44 -7.21 1.72
N LEU A 116 0.34 -7.69 1.13
CA LEU A 116 0.19 -7.97 -0.30
C LEU A 116 -0.40 -6.75 -1.01
N LEU A 117 0.41 -6.05 -1.80
CA LEU A 117 0.02 -4.79 -2.43
C LEU A 117 0.11 -4.88 -3.97
N SER A 118 -1.00 -4.56 -4.63
CA SER A 118 -1.06 -4.45 -6.09
C SER A 118 -1.86 -3.22 -6.53
N GLY A 119 -1.95 -3.00 -7.85
CA GLY A 119 -2.65 -1.85 -8.44
C GLY A 119 -4.09 -1.72 -7.91
N GLY A 120 -4.52 -0.49 -7.64
CA GLY A 120 -5.87 -0.20 -7.12
C GLY A 120 -6.01 -0.20 -5.60
N GLY A 121 -5.02 -0.67 -4.82
CA GLY A 121 -5.09 -0.71 -3.35
C GLY A 121 -5.35 0.64 -2.67
N SER A 122 -5.10 1.77 -3.35
CA SER A 122 -5.47 3.11 -2.83
C SER A 122 -6.97 3.34 -2.70
N ALA A 123 -7.78 2.76 -3.58
CA ALA A 123 -9.24 2.86 -3.53
C ALA A 123 -9.85 1.76 -2.65
N LEU A 124 -9.37 0.52 -2.83
CA LEU A 124 -9.87 -0.67 -2.15
C LEU A 124 -9.62 -0.65 -0.63
N LEU A 125 -8.51 -0.08 -0.16
CA LEU A 125 -8.19 0.04 1.26
C LEU A 125 -8.18 1.52 1.68
N ALA A 126 -9.36 2.06 1.98
CA ALA A 126 -9.59 3.50 2.10
C ALA A 126 -10.15 3.94 3.47
N LEU A 127 -9.30 3.94 4.52
CA LEU A 127 -9.68 4.58 5.79
C LEU A 127 -9.47 6.11 5.75
N PRO A 128 -10.48 6.94 6.05
CA PRO A 128 -10.32 8.37 6.34
C PRO A 128 -9.45 8.64 7.56
N ALA A 129 -9.12 9.91 7.80
CA ALA A 129 -8.61 10.33 9.11
C ALA A 129 -9.80 10.69 10.02
N ALA A 130 -9.57 10.83 11.33
CA ALA A 130 -10.60 11.31 12.24
C ALA A 130 -11.18 12.67 11.78
N GLY A 131 -12.49 12.84 11.89
CA GLY A 131 -13.20 14.04 11.42
C GLY A 131 -13.37 14.15 9.90
N ILE A 132 -13.09 13.09 9.13
CA ILE A 132 -13.27 13.05 7.66
C ILE A 132 -14.16 11.85 7.29
N THR A 133 -15.19 12.07 6.49
CA THR A 133 -16.06 11.00 5.99
C THR A 133 -15.47 10.32 4.74
N LEU A 134 -16.10 9.22 4.30
CA LEU A 134 -15.74 8.62 3.01
C LEU A 134 -16.14 9.52 1.84
N ALA A 135 -17.29 10.20 1.94
CA ALA A 135 -17.80 11.12 0.93
C ALA A 135 -16.84 12.30 0.71
N ASP A 136 -16.29 12.90 1.78
CA ASP A 136 -15.31 13.99 1.68
C ASP A 136 -14.08 13.55 0.88
N LYS A 137 -13.62 12.31 1.08
CA LYS A 137 -12.46 11.78 0.34
C LYS A 137 -12.78 11.52 -1.13
N GLN A 138 -13.99 11.08 -1.45
CA GLN A 138 -14.44 10.95 -2.83
C GLN A 138 -14.53 12.34 -3.49
N ALA A 139 -15.14 13.31 -2.81
CA ALA A 139 -15.30 14.70 -3.28
C ALA A 139 -13.95 15.39 -3.51
N ILE A 140 -13.04 15.35 -2.52
CA ILE A 140 -11.69 15.92 -2.64
C ILE A 140 -10.90 15.23 -3.76
N ASN A 141 -10.99 13.90 -3.91
CA ASN A 141 -10.32 13.21 -5.02
C ASN A 141 -10.89 13.62 -6.39
N LYS A 142 -12.21 13.81 -6.51
CA LYS A 142 -12.88 14.32 -7.72
C LYS A 142 -12.46 15.77 -8.03
N ALA A 143 -12.35 16.62 -7.00
CA ALA A 143 -11.88 18.01 -7.14
C ALA A 143 -10.40 18.09 -7.57
N LEU A 144 -9.53 17.23 -7.01
CA LEU A 144 -8.12 17.13 -7.39
C LEU A 144 -7.92 16.63 -8.84
N LEU A 145 -8.76 15.70 -9.31
CA LEU A 145 -8.75 15.28 -10.72
C LEU A 145 -9.17 16.44 -11.64
N LYS A 146 -10.25 17.14 -11.29
CA LYS A 146 -10.75 18.30 -12.05
C LYS A 146 -9.78 19.48 -12.08
N SER A 147 -8.92 19.66 -11.07
CA SER A 147 -8.00 20.79 -11.01
C SER A 147 -6.70 20.60 -11.81
N GLY A 148 -6.48 19.42 -12.41
CA GLY A 148 -5.26 19.08 -13.13
C GLY A 148 -4.06 18.82 -12.20
N ALA A 149 -4.29 18.48 -10.94
CA ALA A 149 -3.21 18.16 -10.00
C ALA A 149 -2.43 16.92 -10.44
N THR A 150 -1.11 16.97 -10.36
CA THR A 150 -0.24 15.83 -10.70
C THR A 150 -0.47 14.65 -9.75
N ILE A 151 -0.17 13.43 -10.19
CA ILE A 151 -0.30 12.23 -9.35
C ILE A 151 0.50 12.33 -8.05
N GLY A 152 1.63 13.05 -8.05
CA GLY A 152 2.43 13.36 -6.86
C GLY A 152 1.70 14.25 -5.86
N GLU A 153 1.16 15.37 -6.31
CA GLU A 153 0.35 16.30 -5.48
C GLU A 153 -0.90 15.61 -4.94
N MET A 154 -1.64 14.88 -5.80
CA MET A 154 -2.80 14.09 -5.38
C MET A 154 -2.43 13.08 -4.28
N ASN A 155 -1.31 12.36 -4.45
CA ASN A 155 -0.82 11.43 -3.44
C ASN A 155 -0.39 12.12 -2.15
N CYS A 156 0.16 13.34 -2.22
CA CYS A 156 0.48 14.13 -1.03
C CYS A 156 -0.79 14.42 -0.23
N VAL A 157 -1.84 14.97 -0.86
CA VAL A 157 -3.11 15.27 -0.19
C VAL A 157 -3.78 13.99 0.34
N ARG A 158 -3.92 12.94 -0.48
CA ARG A 158 -4.55 11.66 -0.09
C ARG A 158 -3.84 10.95 1.07
N LYS A 159 -2.53 11.13 1.23
CA LYS A 159 -1.78 10.63 2.40
C LYS A 159 -2.14 11.38 3.67
N HIS A 160 -2.37 12.69 3.62
CA HIS A 160 -2.74 13.46 4.82
C HIS A 160 -4.17 13.18 5.27
N LEU A 161 -5.11 12.97 4.34
CA LEU A 161 -6.52 12.68 4.61
C LEU A 161 -6.80 11.20 4.95
N SER A 162 -5.86 10.46 5.54
CA SER A 162 -6.01 9.01 5.77
C SER A 162 -5.32 8.54 7.04
N ALA A 163 -6.01 7.73 7.84
CA ALA A 163 -5.45 7.10 9.04
C ALA A 163 -4.41 6.01 8.74
N ILE A 164 -4.45 5.35 7.57
CA ILE A 164 -3.57 4.20 7.25
C ILE A 164 -2.48 4.49 6.20
N LYS A 165 -2.72 5.42 5.27
CA LYS A 165 -1.74 5.76 4.22
C LYS A 165 -0.61 6.62 4.79
N GLY A 166 0.51 6.74 4.08
CA GLY A 166 1.66 7.55 4.50
C GLY A 166 2.49 6.91 5.62
N GLY A 167 2.69 5.59 5.58
CA GLY A 167 3.43 4.84 6.60
C GLY A 167 2.67 4.57 7.90
N ARG A 168 1.46 5.12 8.08
CA ARG A 168 0.69 4.95 9.32
C ARG A 168 0.25 3.51 9.60
N LEU A 169 -0.12 2.74 8.58
CA LEU A 169 -0.41 1.31 8.74
C LEU A 169 0.83 0.54 9.23
N ALA A 170 1.98 0.75 8.60
CA ALA A 170 3.24 0.13 9.04
C ALA A 170 3.66 0.58 10.45
N LYS A 171 3.30 1.80 10.88
CA LYS A 171 3.47 2.27 12.26
C LYS A 171 2.52 1.55 13.23
N ALA A 172 1.28 1.26 12.83
CA ALA A 172 0.35 0.47 13.65
C ALA A 172 0.84 -0.97 13.84
N CYS A 173 1.46 -1.57 12.81
CA CYS A 173 2.11 -2.88 12.89
C CYS A 173 3.36 -2.94 13.80
N TRP A 174 3.85 -1.81 14.33
CA TRP A 174 5.11 -1.77 15.09
C TRP A 174 4.85 -1.92 16.60
N PRO A 175 5.37 -2.97 17.28
CA PRO A 175 5.13 -3.18 18.69
C PRO A 175 5.74 -2.06 19.56
N PRO A 176 5.18 -1.76 20.74
CA PRO A 176 5.65 -0.69 21.61
C PRO A 176 7.01 -1.02 22.27
N ARG A 177 8.10 -0.81 21.50
CA ARG A 177 9.52 -0.86 21.91
C ARG A 177 10.05 -2.18 22.48
N SER A 178 10.56 -3.08 21.62
CA SER A 178 11.82 -3.82 21.93
C SER A 178 12.44 -4.65 20.81
N THR A 179 11.72 -5.06 19.77
CA THR A 179 12.26 -5.98 18.74
C THR A 179 12.25 -5.41 17.31
N PRO A 180 13.25 -5.75 16.46
CA PRO A 180 13.26 -5.37 15.05
C PRO A 180 12.34 -6.30 14.24
N MET A 181 11.04 -6.02 14.23
CA MET A 181 10.11 -6.76 13.37
C MET A 181 10.41 -6.50 11.89
N ARG A 182 10.64 -7.57 11.13
CA ARG A 182 10.84 -7.50 9.67
C ARG A 182 9.48 -7.55 8.99
N PHE A 183 9.07 -6.44 8.35
CA PHE A 183 7.81 -6.32 7.63
C PHE A 183 8.05 -6.47 6.11
N PRO A 184 8.02 -7.69 5.54
CA PRO A 184 8.16 -7.87 4.10
C PRO A 184 6.92 -7.37 3.37
N MET A 185 7.05 -6.27 2.64
CA MET A 185 6.07 -5.88 1.63
C MET A 185 6.42 -6.54 0.30
N TYR A 186 5.45 -7.21 -0.32
CA TYR A 186 5.59 -7.78 -1.65
C TYR A 186 4.78 -6.96 -2.66
N PRO A 187 5.42 -6.04 -3.42
CA PRO A 187 4.78 -5.38 -4.53
C PRO A 187 4.66 -6.34 -5.70
N ALA A 188 3.47 -6.41 -6.32
CA ALA A 188 3.23 -7.31 -7.47
C ALA A 188 3.98 -6.93 -8.77
N THR A 189 4.74 -5.83 -8.81
CA THR A 189 5.45 -5.35 -10.00
C THR A 189 6.78 -4.70 -9.63
N TRP A 190 7.91 -5.36 -9.92
CA TRP A 190 9.23 -4.73 -9.90
C TRP A 190 10.08 -5.25 -11.09
N PRO A 191 10.40 -4.41 -12.09
CA PRO A 191 11.29 -4.81 -13.18
C PRO A 191 12.75 -4.92 -12.69
N ARG A 192 13.48 -5.91 -13.22
CA ARG A 192 14.78 -6.39 -12.71
C ARG A 192 15.96 -5.41 -12.85
N SER A 193 15.73 -4.18 -13.32
CA SER A 193 16.77 -3.24 -13.77
C SER A 193 16.50 -1.81 -13.29
N SER A 194 16.70 -1.56 -11.99
CA SER A 194 16.86 -0.22 -11.41
C SER A 194 17.55 -0.33 -10.03
N PRO A 195 18.44 0.61 -9.65
CA PRO A 195 19.04 0.63 -8.32
C PRO A 195 17.97 0.80 -7.23
N PRO A 196 18.25 0.43 -5.96
CA PRO A 196 17.26 0.36 -4.90
C PRO A 196 16.82 1.76 -4.43
N ALA A 197 15.88 2.37 -5.17
CA ALA A 197 15.16 3.55 -4.74
C ALA A 197 14.13 3.15 -3.64
N PRO A 198 14.22 3.71 -2.43
CA PRO A 198 13.33 3.31 -1.34
C PRO A 198 11.90 3.80 -1.60
N PRO A 199 10.87 2.92 -1.56
CA PRO A 199 9.51 3.37 -1.41
C PRO A 199 9.34 3.92 0.01
N TRP A 200 8.77 5.12 0.11
CA TRP A 200 8.53 5.93 1.33
C TRP A 200 9.72 6.80 1.80
N PRO A 201 9.46 8.03 2.28
CA PRO A 201 10.50 8.89 2.84
C PRO A 201 11.00 8.33 4.18
N THR A 202 12.30 8.40 4.38
CA THR A 202 12.97 8.06 5.64
C THR A 202 12.50 8.97 6.80
N PRO A 203 12.44 8.46 8.04
CA PRO A 203 12.26 9.31 9.21
C PRO A 203 13.51 10.16 9.45
N ALA A 204 13.33 11.42 9.85
CA ALA A 204 14.43 12.31 10.21
C ALA A 204 15.09 11.93 11.56
N PRO A 205 16.42 12.02 11.71
CA PRO A 205 17.17 11.78 12.96
C PRO A 205 17.30 13.05 13.82
N ARG A 206 17.71 13.04 15.10
CA ARG A 206 17.71 12.05 16.23
C ARG A 206 17.91 12.86 17.55
N PRO A 207 18.12 12.23 18.72
CA PRO A 207 19.51 12.14 19.20
C PRO A 207 19.98 10.70 19.52
N ARG A 208 21.31 10.51 19.53
CA ARG A 208 22.07 9.24 19.78
C ARG A 208 22.59 9.22 21.24
N PRO A 209 23.30 8.20 21.78
CA PRO A 209 24.35 7.32 21.20
C PRO A 209 23.90 6.24 20.17
N TRP A 210 24.78 5.54 19.45
CA TRP A 210 26.26 5.65 19.36
C TRP A 210 26.82 5.58 17.90
N ARG A 211 27.99 4.96 17.69
CA ARG A 211 28.95 5.12 16.56
C ARG A 211 28.66 4.29 15.30
N PHE A 212 28.85 4.87 14.11
CA PHE A 212 29.82 4.45 13.07
C PHE A 212 29.92 5.55 11.99
N SER A 213 31.16 5.82 11.56
CA SER A 213 31.74 6.74 10.55
C SER A 213 31.03 8.02 10.02
N SER A 214 31.87 8.99 9.66
CA SER A 214 31.61 10.29 9.00
C SER A 214 31.05 10.14 7.56
N ALA A 215 30.47 11.16 6.91
CA ALA A 215 30.69 12.61 7.05
C ALA A 215 29.45 13.49 6.71
N MET A 216 29.62 14.81 6.90
CA MET A 216 28.68 15.92 6.63
C MET A 216 27.36 15.92 7.41
N ALA A 217 27.38 16.66 8.52
CA ALA A 217 26.20 17.22 9.14
C ALA A 217 26.24 18.76 9.04
N SER A 218 25.21 19.38 8.49
CA SER A 218 24.81 20.73 8.91
C SER A 218 23.29 20.93 8.82
N THR A 219 22.74 21.50 9.89
CA THR A 219 21.48 22.28 9.92
C THR A 219 20.14 21.59 9.58
N TYR A 220 19.48 20.97 10.58
CA TYR A 220 18.08 21.33 10.91
C TYR A 220 17.65 20.87 12.32
N ARG A 221 16.86 21.70 13.03
CA ARG A 221 16.17 21.41 14.30
C ARG A 221 14.66 21.63 14.08
N PRO A 222 13.73 20.86 14.66
CA PRO A 222 12.36 20.81 14.15
C PRO A 222 11.51 22.01 14.60
N ARG A 223 10.78 22.60 13.64
CA ARG A 223 9.58 23.40 13.92
C ARG A 223 8.43 22.98 13.00
N SER A 224 7.24 23.03 13.58
CA SER A 224 5.89 22.91 13.01
C SER A 224 5.72 23.08 11.48
N ALA A 225 5.00 22.14 10.86
CA ALA A 225 4.09 22.36 9.72
C ALA A 225 4.61 23.11 8.47
N ALA A 226 5.93 23.10 8.19
CA ALA A 226 6.52 23.82 7.06
C ALA A 226 6.69 22.98 5.77
N GLY A 227 6.79 21.64 5.88
CA GLY A 227 7.23 20.76 4.78
C GLY A 227 6.35 20.71 3.51
N CYS A 228 5.11 21.20 3.55
CA CYS A 228 4.25 21.34 2.37
C CYS A 228 4.19 22.78 1.80
N ARG A 229 4.87 23.77 2.39
CA ARG A 229 4.77 25.17 1.92
C ARG A 229 5.60 25.51 0.67
N ALA A 230 6.50 24.64 0.22
CA ALA A 230 7.31 24.86 -0.97
C ALA A 230 6.52 24.84 -2.30
N GLN A 231 5.31 24.27 -2.32
CA GLN A 231 4.42 24.28 -3.50
C GLN A 231 3.13 25.12 -3.30
N SER A 232 3.04 25.90 -2.21
CA SER A 232 1.84 26.69 -1.87
C SER A 232 2.12 28.18 -1.68
N ARG A 233 2.97 28.77 -2.53
CA ARG A 233 3.15 30.24 -2.66
C ARG A 233 2.55 30.86 -3.93
N LYS A 234 1.78 30.10 -4.72
CA LYS A 234 0.86 30.66 -5.71
C LYS A 234 -0.58 30.51 -5.21
N PRO A 235 -1.37 31.61 -5.09
CA PRO A 235 -2.79 31.57 -4.70
C PRO A 235 -3.67 30.70 -5.63
N SER A 236 -3.13 30.31 -6.79
CA SER A 236 -3.79 29.58 -7.87
C SER A 236 -3.39 28.10 -8.00
N SER A 237 -2.72 27.48 -7.02
CA SER A 237 -2.30 26.07 -7.18
C SER A 237 -3.51 25.11 -7.34
N PRO A 238 -3.41 24.06 -8.20
CA PRO A 238 -4.46 23.05 -8.39
C PRO A 238 -4.99 22.45 -7.08
N VAL A 239 -4.10 22.20 -6.12
CA VAL A 239 -4.43 21.67 -4.80
C VAL A 239 -5.26 22.67 -3.97
N THR A 240 -4.86 23.95 -3.95
CA THR A 240 -5.57 24.98 -3.17
C THR A 240 -6.98 25.24 -3.71
N ARG A 241 -7.14 25.22 -5.04
CA ARG A 241 -8.45 25.31 -5.69
C ARG A 241 -9.33 24.10 -5.40
N ALA A 242 -8.78 22.89 -5.47
CA ALA A 242 -9.50 21.66 -5.16
C ALA A 242 -9.96 21.59 -3.69
N TRP A 243 -9.14 22.07 -2.74
CA TRP A 243 -9.51 22.08 -1.33
C TRP A 243 -10.67 23.04 -1.06
N ARG A 244 -10.59 24.30 -1.55
CA ARG A 244 -11.69 25.26 -1.43
C ARG A 244 -12.98 24.74 -2.06
N ALA A 245 -12.91 24.20 -3.28
CA ALA A 245 -14.08 23.66 -3.98
C ALA A 245 -14.74 22.45 -3.26
N ALA A 246 -14.02 21.74 -2.40
CA ALA A 246 -14.56 20.64 -1.61
C ALA A 246 -15.11 21.06 -0.24
N THR A 247 -14.80 22.27 0.24
CA THR A 247 -15.24 22.81 1.55
C THR A 247 -16.14 24.05 1.42
N SER A 248 -16.71 24.30 0.23
CA SER A 248 -17.57 25.46 -0.05
C SER A 248 -19.03 25.04 -0.26
N ASN A 249 -19.53 24.15 0.59
CA ASN A 249 -20.90 23.65 0.57
C ASN A 249 -21.29 23.16 1.96
#